data_AF-A0A9E3NXF9-F1
#
_entry.id   AF-A0A9E3NXF9-F1
#
_cell.length_a   1.000
_cell.length_b   1.000
_cell.length_c   1.000
_cell.angle_alpha   90.00
_cell.angle_beta   90.00
_cell.angle_gamma   90.00
#
_symmetry.space_group_name_H-M   'P 1'
#
loop_
_entity.id
_entity.type
_entity.pdbx_description
1 polymer ?
#
loop_
_entity_poly.entity_id
_entity_poly.type
_entity_poly.pdbx_seq_one_letter_code
_entity_poly.pdbx_strand_id
1 'polypeptide(L)'
;MRVVVGLAPLSIAFSIALSALSIACSRPSAPAAKSEPVAPPATQPEAAPAPTPARPAGPPLPPGAAACATPEGGPVCVRFASTEDAFRWVLAHDPAILAIGEAHAQKGTESIASATKRFTDAMVPLLEGRASDLLLEAWAPDPRCKREVKQVASAQAPVKQAQAESNPNEYVAMGTRAKAVGVQPHLLRPTCDDFADLADAGADVITASLALIKRLTQAQATQLHRRNESAKNGKLVVTYGGAMHNDLAPSDKLRAYSFGPELSDATSGRYVELDLIVPEYVKKNETWEKLPWFAAWQADTGPRDKPTLYTVGERSFVLLFPATAMTPPK
;
A
#
# COMPACT_ATOMS: atom_id res chain seq x y z
N MET A 1 45.65 12.81 19.55
CA MET A 1 44.24 13.22 19.44
C MET A 1 43.43 12.03 18.96
N ARG A 2 42.68 11.37 19.84
CA ARG A 2 41.69 10.34 19.51
C ARG A 2 40.44 10.70 20.29
N VAL A 3 39.34 11.00 19.58
CA VAL A 3 38.05 11.28 20.17
C VAL A 3 37.28 9.97 20.23
N VAL A 4 36.95 9.54 21.44
CA VAL A 4 36.02 8.44 21.73
C VAL A 4 34.67 9.07 22.03
N VAL A 5 33.63 8.71 21.28
CA VAL A 5 32.25 9.09 21.59
C VAL A 5 31.52 7.84 22.07
N GLY A 6 31.23 7.80 23.37
CA GLY A 6 30.37 6.80 23.99
C GLY A 6 28.90 7.20 23.88
N LEU A 7 28.07 6.25 23.48
CA LEU A 7 26.60 6.35 23.55
C LEU A 7 26.15 5.68 24.86
N ALA A 8 25.47 6.44 25.71
CA ALA A 8 24.79 5.92 26.90
C ALA A 8 23.29 5.73 26.60
N PRO A 9 22.65 4.69 27.15
CA PRO A 9 21.23 4.42 26.96
C PRO A 9 20.39 5.22 27.95
N LEU A 10 19.31 5.85 27.48
CA LEU A 10 18.38 6.56 28.35
C LEU A 10 17.12 5.69 28.58
N SER A 11 17.14 4.95 29.68
CA SER A 11 15.97 4.35 30.31
C SER A 11 14.97 5.43 30.74
N ILE A 12 13.67 5.20 30.58
CA ILE A 12 12.65 6.02 31.25
C ILE A 12 11.67 5.11 31.97
N ALA A 13 11.51 5.42 33.25
CA ALA A 13 10.76 4.73 34.28
C ALA A 13 9.54 5.57 34.73
N PHE A 14 8.53 4.85 35.25
CA PHE A 14 7.63 5.16 36.38
C PHE A 14 6.53 6.26 36.31
N SER A 15 5.27 5.78 36.29
CA SER A 15 4.29 5.79 37.40
C SER A 15 3.38 6.99 37.78
N ILE A 16 2.08 6.62 37.94
CA ILE A 16 1.00 7.04 38.88
C ILE A 16 -0.13 7.98 38.39
N ALA A 17 -1.34 7.37 38.36
CA ALA A 17 -2.73 7.77 38.73
C ALA A 17 -3.21 9.25 38.59
N LEU A 18 -4.49 9.60 38.36
CA LEU A 18 -5.76 9.09 38.89
C LEU A 18 -6.97 9.72 38.13
N SER A 19 -7.99 8.90 37.86
CA SER A 19 -9.46 9.08 37.73
C SER A 19 -10.16 10.43 37.46
N ALA A 20 -11.18 10.39 36.57
CA ALA A 20 -12.63 10.51 36.89
C ALA A 20 -13.51 11.34 35.89
N LEU A 21 -14.49 10.64 35.28
CA LEU A 21 -15.93 10.96 35.13
C LEU A 21 -16.44 12.34 34.63
N SER A 22 -17.22 12.34 33.52
CA SER A 22 -18.71 12.44 33.54
C SER A 22 -19.39 13.04 32.29
N ILE A 23 -20.44 12.31 31.83
CA ILE A 23 -21.82 12.72 31.51
C ILE A 23 -22.15 13.46 30.19
N ALA A 24 -23.12 12.84 29.51
CA ALA A 24 -23.77 13.15 28.24
C ALA A 24 -24.82 14.28 28.29
N CYS A 25 -25.31 14.69 27.11
CA CYS A 25 -26.72 15.05 26.90
C CYS A 25 -27.11 14.97 25.41
N SER A 26 -28.16 14.19 25.14
CA SER A 26 -28.80 13.98 23.83
C SER A 26 -29.85 15.05 23.52
N ARG A 27 -30.13 15.30 22.22
CA ARG A 27 -31.26 16.12 21.74
C ARG A 27 -32.30 15.26 21.00
N PRO A 28 -33.60 15.59 21.09
CA PRO A 28 -34.68 14.86 20.43
C PRO A 28 -34.94 15.33 18.98
N SER A 29 -35.40 14.40 18.13
CA SER A 29 -35.81 14.64 16.73
C SER A 29 -37.32 14.78 16.58
N ALA A 30 -37.74 15.61 15.63
CA ALA A 30 -39.12 15.95 15.28
C ALA A 30 -39.79 14.92 14.33
N PRO A 31 -41.13 14.95 14.16
CA PRO A 31 -41.89 13.84 13.56
C PRO A 31 -42.00 13.91 12.03
N ALA A 32 -42.12 12.72 11.43
CA ALA A 32 -42.23 12.47 10.00
C ALA A 32 -43.64 12.73 9.43
N ALA A 33 -43.69 13.32 8.23
CA ALA A 33 -44.88 13.48 7.42
C ALA A 33 -45.20 12.19 6.63
N LYS A 34 -46.50 11.90 6.46
CA LYS A 34 -47.04 10.75 5.74
C LYS A 34 -47.05 11.00 4.22
N SER A 35 -46.57 10.04 3.45
CA SER A 35 -46.63 10.02 1.98
C SER A 35 -47.83 9.19 1.49
N GLU A 36 -48.54 9.70 0.49
CA GLU A 36 -49.61 8.99 -0.24
C GLU A 36 -49.05 7.95 -1.24
N PRO A 37 -49.86 6.95 -1.66
CA PRO A 37 -49.42 5.85 -2.50
C PRO A 37 -49.40 6.23 -3.99
N VAL A 38 -48.26 6.00 -4.65
CA VAL A 38 -48.07 6.16 -6.10
C VAL A 38 -48.47 4.85 -6.82
N ALA A 39 -49.22 4.98 -7.91
CA ALA A 39 -49.65 3.87 -8.77
C ALA A 39 -48.46 3.19 -9.49
N PRO A 40 -48.54 1.87 -9.78
CA PRO A 40 -47.45 1.14 -10.41
C PRO A 40 -47.29 1.51 -11.90
N PRO A 41 -46.05 1.68 -12.41
CA PRO A 41 -45.79 1.93 -13.82
C PRO A 41 -45.94 0.65 -14.66
N ALA A 42 -46.40 0.84 -15.89
CA ALA A 42 -46.55 -0.20 -16.90
C ALA A 42 -45.19 -0.82 -17.31
N THR A 43 -45.17 -2.13 -17.46
CA THR A 43 -44.01 -2.94 -17.86
C THR A 43 -43.59 -2.63 -19.29
N GLN A 44 -42.41 -2.03 -19.46
CA GLN A 44 -41.75 -1.91 -20.78
C GLN A 44 -40.93 -3.17 -21.08
N PRO A 45 -40.85 -3.62 -22.35
CA PRO A 45 -39.99 -4.72 -22.75
C PRO A 45 -38.52 -4.42 -22.49
N GLU A 46 -37.84 -5.37 -21.86
CA GLU A 46 -36.43 -5.34 -21.49
C GLU A 46 -35.54 -5.21 -22.73
N ALA A 47 -34.82 -4.08 -22.83
CA ALA A 47 -33.85 -3.86 -23.89
C ALA A 47 -32.68 -4.84 -23.72
N ALA A 48 -32.28 -5.48 -24.82
CA ALA A 48 -31.11 -6.36 -24.85
C ALA A 48 -29.88 -5.64 -24.29
N PRO A 49 -29.03 -6.33 -23.49
CA PRO A 49 -27.85 -5.71 -22.90
C PRO A 49 -26.92 -5.21 -24.01
N ALA A 50 -26.55 -3.93 -23.92
CA ALA A 50 -25.53 -3.36 -24.79
C ALA A 50 -24.22 -4.16 -24.63
N PRO A 51 -23.46 -4.38 -25.73
CA PRO A 51 -22.19 -5.07 -25.64
C PRO A 51 -21.25 -4.31 -24.70
N THR A 52 -20.72 -5.01 -23.70
CA THR A 52 -19.70 -4.48 -22.78
C THR A 52 -18.54 -3.92 -23.58
N PRO A 53 -18.09 -2.67 -23.33
CA PRO A 53 -16.93 -2.11 -24.01
C PRO A 53 -15.72 -3.04 -23.87
N ALA A 54 -15.06 -3.35 -24.99
CA ALA A 54 -13.83 -4.11 -24.97
C ALA A 54 -12.79 -3.36 -24.13
N ARG A 55 -12.27 -4.02 -23.10
CA ARG A 55 -11.21 -3.49 -22.24
C ARG A 55 -10.02 -3.07 -23.11
N PRO A 56 -9.44 -1.86 -22.92
CA PRO A 56 -8.27 -1.45 -23.69
C PRO A 56 -7.16 -2.50 -23.53
N ALA A 57 -6.58 -2.89 -24.67
CA ALA A 57 -5.55 -3.91 -24.69
C ALA A 57 -4.31 -3.39 -23.94
N GLY A 58 -3.90 -4.13 -22.90
CA GLY A 58 -2.67 -3.85 -22.17
C GLY A 58 -1.41 -3.99 -23.05
N PRO A 59 -0.23 -3.62 -22.53
CA PRO A 59 1.03 -3.80 -23.24
C PRO A 59 1.25 -5.28 -23.60
N PRO A 60 1.93 -5.57 -24.72
CA PRO A 60 2.19 -6.95 -25.13
C PRO A 60 3.02 -7.68 -24.07
N LEU A 61 2.74 -8.98 -23.91
CA LEU A 61 3.49 -9.83 -23.00
C LEU A 61 4.94 -10.01 -23.48
N PRO A 62 5.94 -9.96 -22.59
CA PRO A 62 7.32 -10.22 -22.96
C PRO A 62 7.54 -11.71 -23.31
N PRO A 63 8.59 -12.04 -24.08
CA PRO A 63 8.95 -13.43 -24.36
C PRO A 63 9.10 -14.26 -23.07
N GLY A 64 8.56 -15.48 -23.08
CA GLY A 64 8.60 -16.39 -21.93
C GLY A 64 7.53 -16.13 -20.86
N ALA A 65 6.74 -15.06 -20.99
CA ALA A 65 5.52 -14.91 -20.21
C ALA A 65 4.41 -15.85 -20.72
N ALA A 66 3.65 -16.44 -19.80
CA ALA A 66 2.61 -17.40 -20.12
C ALA A 66 1.38 -17.17 -19.24
N ALA A 67 0.19 -17.28 -19.82
CA ALA A 67 -1.06 -17.22 -19.05
C ALA A 67 -1.13 -18.38 -18.04
N CYS A 68 -1.69 -18.12 -16.86
CA CYS A 68 -2.08 -19.16 -15.89
C CYS A 68 -3.54 -19.55 -16.08
N ALA A 69 -3.91 -20.73 -15.60
CA ALA A 69 -5.31 -21.08 -15.41
C ALA A 69 -5.86 -20.33 -14.18
N THR A 70 -7.04 -19.71 -14.34
CA THR A 70 -7.82 -19.15 -13.24
C THR A 70 -9.25 -19.68 -13.31
N PRO A 71 -9.98 -19.71 -12.18
CA PRO A 71 -11.41 -20.04 -12.19
C PRO A 71 -12.19 -19.11 -13.12
N GLU A 72 -13.34 -19.57 -13.62
CA GLU A 72 -14.23 -18.75 -14.44
C GLU A 72 -14.62 -17.47 -13.70
N GLY A 73 -14.52 -16.32 -14.39
CA GLY A 73 -14.74 -15.00 -13.79
C GLY A 73 -13.61 -14.50 -12.87
N GLY A 74 -12.52 -15.26 -12.73
CA GLY A 74 -11.33 -14.85 -11.99
C GLY A 74 -10.48 -13.80 -12.72
N PRO A 75 -9.49 -13.20 -12.03
CA PRO A 75 -8.58 -12.25 -12.66
C PRO A 75 -7.75 -12.89 -13.77
N VAL A 76 -7.27 -12.07 -14.70
CA VAL A 76 -6.25 -12.49 -15.67
C VAL A 76 -4.97 -12.78 -14.90
N CYS A 77 -4.32 -13.89 -15.22
CA CYS A 77 -3.09 -14.33 -14.57
C CYS A 77 -2.00 -14.58 -15.59
N VAL A 78 -0.80 -14.08 -15.32
CA VAL A 78 0.38 -14.26 -16.17
C VAL A 78 1.59 -14.61 -15.31
N ARG A 79 2.29 -15.70 -15.67
CA ARG A 79 3.61 -16.04 -15.14
C ARG A 79 4.69 -15.41 -16.00
N PHE A 80 5.66 -14.78 -15.35
CA PHE A 80 6.81 -14.17 -16.01
C PHE A 80 8.07 -15.02 -15.84
N ALA A 81 9.07 -14.80 -16.69
CA ALA A 81 10.37 -15.43 -16.55
C ALA A 81 11.13 -14.89 -15.33
N SER A 82 10.97 -13.60 -15.02
CA SER A 82 11.56 -12.96 -13.85
C SER A 82 10.65 -11.87 -13.26
N THR A 83 10.96 -11.46 -12.03
CA THR A 83 10.23 -10.42 -11.31
C THR A 83 10.40 -9.08 -12.01
N GLU A 84 11.59 -8.83 -12.55
CA GLU A 84 11.93 -7.67 -13.35
C GLU A 84 11.10 -7.59 -14.63
N ASP A 85 10.83 -8.72 -15.30
CA ASP A 85 9.98 -8.73 -16.50
C ASP A 85 8.53 -8.38 -16.17
N ALA A 86 7.99 -8.92 -15.07
CA ALA A 86 6.67 -8.53 -14.57
C ALA A 86 6.62 -7.03 -14.25
N PHE A 87 7.64 -6.51 -13.57
CA PHE A 87 7.69 -5.10 -13.21
C PHE A 87 7.82 -4.18 -14.44
N ARG A 88 8.64 -4.54 -15.43
CA ARG A 88 8.72 -3.80 -16.71
C ARG A 88 7.40 -3.78 -17.45
N TRP A 89 6.65 -4.89 -17.42
CA TRP A 89 5.33 -4.95 -18.03
C TRP A 89 4.32 -4.02 -17.32
N VAL A 90 4.38 -3.92 -15.99
CA VAL A 90 3.59 -2.93 -15.23
C VAL A 90 4.01 -1.50 -15.61
N LEU A 91 5.31 -1.21 -15.66
CA LEU A 91 5.82 0.11 -16.07
C LEU A 91 5.41 0.49 -17.51
N ALA A 92 5.16 -0.49 -18.38
CA ALA A 92 4.71 -0.25 -19.76
C ALA A 92 3.25 0.26 -19.84
N HIS A 93 2.52 0.33 -18.72
CA HIS A 93 1.23 1.02 -18.62
C HIS A 93 1.36 2.55 -18.49
N ASP A 94 2.59 3.07 -18.58
CA ASP A 94 2.95 4.50 -18.53
C ASP A 94 2.33 5.24 -17.33
N PRO A 95 2.62 4.81 -16.08
CA PRO A 95 2.15 5.52 -14.90
C PRO A 95 2.79 6.90 -14.78
N ALA A 96 2.00 7.90 -14.37
CA ALA A 96 2.49 9.14 -13.79
C ALA A 96 2.79 8.98 -12.30
N ILE A 97 1.98 8.15 -11.63
CA ILE A 97 2.19 7.68 -10.26
C ILE A 97 2.08 6.16 -10.25
N LEU A 98 3.09 5.47 -9.70
CA LEU A 98 3.09 4.04 -9.45
C LEU A 98 3.11 3.82 -7.94
N ALA A 99 2.03 3.30 -7.41
CA ALA A 99 1.93 3.01 -5.99
C ALA A 99 2.22 1.53 -5.72
N ILE A 100 3.28 1.29 -4.97
CA ILE A 100 3.72 -0.03 -4.55
C ILE A 100 3.14 -0.31 -3.16
N GLY A 101 2.27 -1.31 -3.11
CA GLY A 101 1.72 -1.86 -1.90
C GLY A 101 2.47 -3.12 -1.49
N GLU A 102 2.60 -3.37 -0.19
CA GLU A 102 3.17 -4.61 0.31
C GLU A 102 2.45 -5.12 1.56
N ALA A 103 2.53 -6.43 1.78
CA ALA A 103 2.14 -7.02 3.05
C ALA A 103 3.38 -7.13 3.95
N HIS A 104 3.45 -6.26 4.96
CA HIS A 104 4.60 -6.17 5.85
C HIS A 104 5.09 -7.53 6.33
N ALA A 105 6.41 -7.74 6.28
CA ALA A 105 7.02 -8.93 6.87
C ALA A 105 6.66 -9.02 8.35
N GLN A 106 6.20 -10.21 8.74
CA GLN A 106 5.67 -10.49 10.06
C GLN A 106 6.74 -11.12 10.94
N LYS A 107 6.58 -11.02 12.25
CA LYS A 107 7.45 -11.72 13.19
C LYS A 107 7.49 -13.22 12.88
N GLY A 108 8.69 -13.79 12.87
CA GLY A 108 8.92 -15.20 12.53
C GLY A 108 9.19 -15.45 11.04
N THR A 109 9.20 -14.42 10.20
CA THR A 109 9.55 -14.53 8.77
C THR A 109 10.92 -13.94 8.43
N GLU A 110 11.78 -13.72 9.42
CA GLU A 110 13.07 -13.00 9.27
C GLU A 110 14.05 -13.73 8.33
N SER A 111 13.89 -15.05 8.15
CA SER A 111 14.70 -15.84 7.21
C SER A 111 14.22 -15.74 5.75
N ILE A 112 13.04 -15.14 5.51
CA ILE A 112 12.44 -15.00 4.19
C ILE A 112 12.64 -13.55 3.74
N ALA A 113 13.27 -13.36 2.58
CA ALA A 113 13.41 -12.02 2.02
C ALA A 113 12.04 -11.36 1.82
N SER A 114 11.85 -10.18 2.43
CA SER A 114 10.61 -9.41 2.39
C SER A 114 10.30 -8.87 1.00
N ALA A 115 9.07 -8.38 0.82
CA ALA A 115 8.70 -7.61 -0.36
C ALA A 115 9.60 -6.37 -0.53
N THR A 116 9.90 -5.66 0.56
CA THR A 116 10.77 -4.47 0.58
C THR A 116 12.19 -4.78 0.13
N LYS A 117 12.78 -5.88 0.61
CA LYS A 117 14.08 -6.32 0.15
C LYS A 117 14.06 -6.68 -1.33
N ARG A 118 13.06 -7.46 -1.79
CA ARG A 118 12.95 -7.88 -3.20
C ARG A 118 12.72 -6.69 -4.13
N PHE A 119 11.87 -5.74 -3.75
CA PHE A 119 11.65 -4.49 -4.48
C PHE A 119 12.95 -3.67 -4.58
N THR A 120 13.65 -3.51 -3.45
CA THR A 120 14.93 -2.79 -3.38
C THR A 120 15.97 -3.38 -4.32
N ASP A 121 16.11 -4.70 -4.31
CA ASP A 121 17.17 -5.38 -5.05
C ASP A 121 16.85 -5.48 -6.56
N ALA A 122 15.60 -5.83 -6.91
CA ALA A 122 15.22 -6.17 -8.28
C ALA A 122 14.50 -5.05 -9.05
N MET A 123 13.71 -4.21 -8.37
CA MET A 123 12.80 -3.26 -9.04
C MET A 123 13.28 -1.81 -9.00
N VAL A 124 13.84 -1.35 -7.88
CA VAL A 124 14.41 0.02 -7.79
C VAL A 124 15.42 0.32 -8.92
N PRO A 125 16.31 -0.60 -9.33
CA PRO A 125 17.23 -0.32 -10.44
C PRO A 125 16.53 -0.03 -11.77
N LEU A 126 15.35 -0.62 -11.98
CA LEU A 126 14.56 -0.43 -13.21
C LEU A 126 13.88 0.94 -13.27
N LEU A 127 13.94 1.72 -12.18
CA LEU A 127 13.45 3.09 -12.12
C LEU A 127 14.48 4.13 -12.59
N GLU A 128 15.74 3.73 -12.80
CA GLU A 128 16.80 4.62 -13.27
C GLU A 128 16.38 5.33 -14.57
N GLY A 129 16.50 6.65 -14.60
CA GLY A 129 16.09 7.46 -15.73
C GLY A 129 14.58 7.53 -15.98
N ARG A 130 13.74 6.81 -15.22
CA ARG A 130 12.26 6.82 -15.36
C ARG A 130 11.56 7.57 -14.23
N ALA A 131 11.93 7.27 -12.98
CA ALA A 131 11.37 7.96 -11.82
C ALA A 131 12.26 9.12 -11.37
N SER A 132 11.64 10.12 -10.74
CA SER A 132 12.36 11.19 -10.04
C SER A 132 12.28 11.03 -8.52
N ASP A 133 11.23 10.40 -8.00
CA ASP A 133 10.95 10.36 -6.56
C ASP A 133 10.45 9.00 -6.11
N LEU A 134 10.83 8.63 -4.89
CA LEU A 134 10.31 7.48 -4.15
C LEU A 134 9.79 7.97 -2.79
N LEU A 135 8.47 8.04 -2.63
CA LEU A 135 7.82 8.42 -1.38
C LEU A 135 7.54 7.19 -0.52
N LEU A 136 8.19 7.12 0.64
CA LEU A 136 8.09 6.00 1.55
C LEU A 136 7.05 6.28 2.64
N GLU A 137 6.22 5.28 2.94
CA GLU A 137 5.38 5.22 4.13
C GLU A 137 6.24 5.00 5.39
N ALA A 138 7.07 6.00 5.69
CA ALA A 138 7.90 6.05 6.88
C ALA A 138 7.94 7.51 7.36
N TRP A 139 7.82 7.70 8.67
CA TRP A 139 7.67 9.02 9.26
C TRP A 139 9.02 9.61 9.67
N ALA A 140 9.23 10.88 9.31
CA ALA A 140 10.31 11.72 9.82
C ALA A 140 9.70 12.84 10.68
N PRO A 141 9.43 12.59 11.97
CA PRO A 141 8.82 13.57 12.85
C PRO A 141 9.71 14.80 13.05
N ASP A 142 9.10 15.95 13.27
CA ASP A 142 9.83 17.15 13.69
C ASP A 142 10.43 16.93 15.10
N PRO A 143 11.74 17.18 15.29
CA PRO A 143 12.42 16.96 16.57
C PRO A 143 11.89 17.81 17.72
N ARG A 144 11.01 18.79 17.48
CA ARG A 144 10.34 19.60 18.50
C ARG A 144 9.15 18.88 19.15
N CYS A 145 8.52 17.89 18.49
CA CYS A 145 7.33 17.20 18.98
C CYS A 145 7.64 15.97 19.87
N LYS A 146 8.74 16.00 20.63
CA LYS A 146 9.32 14.80 21.26
C LYS A 146 8.36 14.03 22.17
N ARG A 147 7.48 14.74 22.90
CA ARG A 147 6.58 14.14 23.89
C ARG A 147 5.48 13.35 23.19
N GLU A 148 4.78 13.98 22.26
CA GLU A 148 3.67 13.42 21.51
C GLU A 148 4.15 12.25 20.64
N VAL A 149 5.31 12.41 19.98
CA VAL A 149 5.96 11.32 19.23
C VAL A 149 6.20 10.10 20.11
N LYS A 150 6.70 10.29 21.34
CA LYS A 150 6.95 9.17 22.28
C LYS A 150 5.64 8.51 22.74
N GLN A 151 4.59 9.29 22.96
CA GLN A 151 3.27 8.78 23.33
C GLN A 151 2.68 7.93 22.20
N VAL A 152 2.64 8.47 20.98
CA VAL A 152 2.15 7.76 19.80
C VAL A 152 2.98 6.50 19.52
N ALA A 153 4.31 6.59 19.62
CA ALA A 153 5.18 5.43 19.45
C ALA A 153 4.90 4.31 20.48
N SER A 154 4.62 4.68 21.73
CA SER A 154 4.22 3.72 22.77
C SER A 154 2.86 3.09 22.45
N ALA A 155 1.90 3.89 22.01
CA ALA A 155 0.56 3.41 21.68
C ALA A 155 0.54 2.48 20.44
N GLN A 156 1.44 2.72 19.48
CA GLN A 156 1.63 1.87 18.30
C GLN A 156 2.54 0.65 18.53
N ALA A 157 3.12 0.48 19.72
CA ALA A 157 4.04 -0.62 20.00
C ALA A 157 3.49 -2.02 19.63
N PRO A 158 2.20 -2.35 19.86
CA PRO A 158 1.65 -3.65 19.46
C PRO A 158 1.75 -3.92 17.96
N VAL A 159 1.58 -2.89 17.11
CA VAL A 159 1.70 -3.02 15.65
C VAL A 159 3.14 -3.37 15.29
N LYS A 160 4.11 -2.66 15.88
CA LYS A 160 5.54 -2.92 15.64
C LYS A 160 5.98 -4.30 16.13
N GLN A 161 5.44 -4.77 17.25
CA GLN A 161 5.78 -6.09 17.82
C GLN A 161 5.31 -7.26 16.96
N ALA A 162 4.29 -7.05 16.11
CA ALA A 162 3.81 -8.06 15.17
C ALA A 162 4.68 -8.17 13.90
N GLN A 163 5.52 -7.16 13.64
CA GLN A 163 6.37 -7.07 12.46
C GLN A 163 7.74 -7.70 12.68
N ALA A 164 8.39 -8.09 11.58
CA ALA A 164 9.79 -8.54 11.62
C ALA A 164 10.71 -7.40 12.06
N GLU A 165 11.73 -7.71 12.89
CA GLU A 165 12.65 -6.71 13.44
C GLU A 165 13.48 -5.99 12.35
N SER A 166 13.65 -6.61 11.18
CA SER A 166 14.39 -6.05 10.06
C SER A 166 13.67 -4.90 9.34
N ASN A 167 12.34 -4.77 9.47
CA ASN A 167 11.53 -3.86 8.65
C ASN A 167 12.04 -2.41 8.58
N PRO A 168 12.37 -1.73 9.70
CA PRO A 168 12.83 -0.34 9.63
C PRO A 168 14.14 -0.17 8.84
N ASN A 169 15.04 -1.15 8.93
CA ASN A 169 16.34 -1.08 8.25
C ASN A 169 16.19 -1.26 6.72
N GLU A 170 15.17 -1.98 6.28
CA GLU A 170 14.93 -2.20 4.85
C GLU A 170 14.46 -0.94 4.14
N TYR A 171 13.70 -0.05 4.80
CA TYR A 171 13.32 1.25 4.23
C TYR A 171 14.54 2.17 4.06
N VAL A 172 15.52 2.09 4.99
CA VAL A 172 16.79 2.83 4.87
C VAL A 172 17.63 2.30 3.70
N ALA A 173 17.72 0.96 3.57
CA ALA A 173 18.41 0.33 2.45
C ALA A 173 17.77 0.71 1.10
N MET A 174 16.44 0.68 1.03
CA MET A 174 15.68 1.09 -0.15
C MET A 174 15.93 2.55 -0.51
N GLY A 175 15.88 3.47 0.47
CA GLY A 175 16.18 4.88 0.23
C GLY A 175 17.61 5.11 -0.26
N THR A 176 18.58 4.34 0.24
CA THR A 176 19.97 4.37 -0.22
C THR A 176 20.08 3.87 -1.67
N ARG A 177 19.41 2.76 -2.00
CA ARG A 177 19.39 2.20 -3.35
C ARG A 177 18.72 3.14 -4.36
N ALA A 178 17.62 3.79 -3.98
CA ALA A 178 16.93 4.77 -4.81
C ALA A 178 17.86 5.95 -5.16
N LYS A 179 18.55 6.52 -4.16
CA LYS A 179 19.53 7.61 -4.41
C LYS A 179 20.63 7.19 -5.37
N ALA A 180 21.12 5.95 -5.24
CA ALA A 180 22.19 5.44 -6.08
C ALA A 180 21.82 5.36 -7.58
N VAL A 181 20.53 5.31 -7.90
CA VAL A 181 20.00 5.29 -9.28
C VAL A 181 19.33 6.61 -9.68
N GLY A 182 19.61 7.70 -8.94
CA GLY A 182 19.11 9.03 -9.24
C GLY A 182 17.64 9.29 -8.87
N VAL A 183 17.02 8.41 -8.07
CA VAL A 183 15.65 8.57 -7.56
C VAL A 183 15.71 9.16 -6.16
N GLN A 184 15.06 10.31 -5.94
CA GLN A 184 15.07 11.00 -4.65
C GLN A 184 14.10 10.33 -3.66
N PRO A 185 14.57 9.74 -2.55
CA PRO A 185 13.67 9.22 -1.53
C PRO A 185 13.10 10.35 -0.69
N HIS A 186 11.84 10.18 -0.29
CA HIS A 186 11.10 11.07 0.59
C HIS A 186 10.45 10.28 1.72
N LEU A 187 10.35 10.90 2.89
CA LEU A 187 9.64 10.39 4.05
C LEU A 187 8.41 11.27 4.29
N LEU A 188 7.37 10.71 4.88
CA LEU A 188 6.22 11.47 5.37
C LEU A 188 6.64 12.32 6.55
N ARG A 189 6.12 13.55 6.63
CA ARG A 189 6.47 14.50 7.70
C ARG A 189 5.21 14.99 8.42
N PRO A 190 4.69 14.20 9.37
CA PRO A 190 3.65 14.69 10.27
C PRO A 190 4.12 15.93 11.04
N THR A 191 3.23 16.88 11.22
CA THR A 191 3.43 18.09 12.03
C THR A 191 3.31 17.77 13.53
N CYS A 192 3.65 18.72 14.40
CA CYS A 192 3.39 18.53 15.84
C CYS A 192 1.90 18.44 16.15
N ASP A 193 1.05 19.17 15.41
CA ASP A 193 -0.40 19.11 15.57
C ASP A 193 -0.92 17.72 15.17
N ASP A 194 -0.39 17.13 14.08
CA ASP A 194 -0.71 15.74 13.71
C ASP A 194 -0.36 14.77 14.84
N PHE A 195 0.79 14.94 15.49
CA PHE A 195 1.16 14.10 16.63
C PHE A 195 0.32 14.35 17.88
N ALA A 196 -0.10 15.59 18.12
CA ALA A 196 -1.01 15.91 19.21
C ALA A 196 -2.38 15.24 19.00
N ASP A 197 -2.95 15.37 17.80
CA ASP A 197 -4.21 14.71 17.43
C ASP A 197 -4.12 13.18 17.60
N LEU A 198 -3.00 12.57 17.18
CA LEU A 198 -2.77 11.14 17.37
C LEU A 198 -2.60 10.76 18.85
N ALA A 199 -1.94 11.60 19.64
CA ALA A 199 -1.77 11.38 21.07
C ALA A 199 -3.12 11.42 21.81
N ASP A 200 -4.03 12.29 21.36
CA ASP A 200 -5.37 12.48 21.91
C ASP A 200 -6.38 11.42 21.41
N ALA A 201 -6.09 10.72 20.30
CA ALA A 201 -6.96 9.70 19.71
C ALA A 201 -7.21 8.46 20.59
N GLY A 202 -6.39 8.23 21.63
CA GLY A 202 -6.59 7.13 22.57
C GLY A 202 -6.64 5.76 21.89
N ALA A 203 -7.77 5.04 22.04
CA ALA A 203 -7.97 3.71 21.45
C ALA A 203 -7.99 3.73 19.91
N ASP A 204 -8.32 4.87 19.30
CA ASP A 204 -8.42 5.02 17.85
C ASP A 204 -7.11 5.43 17.18
N VAL A 205 -6.00 5.51 17.94
CA VAL A 205 -4.70 5.96 17.43
C VAL A 205 -4.24 5.21 16.18
N ILE A 206 -4.53 3.91 16.06
CA ILE A 206 -4.17 3.12 14.87
C ILE A 206 -4.97 3.59 13.66
N THR A 207 -6.28 3.69 13.80
CA THR A 207 -7.19 4.19 12.77
C THR A 207 -6.82 5.62 12.33
N ALA A 208 -6.55 6.51 13.30
CA ALA A 208 -6.13 7.87 13.04
C ALA A 208 -4.76 7.93 12.32
N SER A 209 -3.84 7.02 12.66
CA SER A 209 -2.53 6.91 11.99
C SER A 209 -2.66 6.48 10.53
N LEU A 210 -3.56 5.52 10.24
CA LEU A 210 -3.86 5.10 8.86
C LEU A 210 -4.45 6.25 8.03
N ALA A 211 -5.37 7.01 8.60
CA ALA A 211 -5.95 8.19 7.93
C ALA A 211 -4.89 9.29 7.69
N LEU A 212 -3.98 9.49 8.65
CA LEU A 212 -2.86 10.41 8.49
C LEU A 212 -1.91 10.00 7.37
N ILE A 213 -1.57 8.71 7.28
CA ILE A 213 -0.74 8.15 6.19
C ILE A 213 -1.38 8.43 4.84
N LYS A 214 -2.69 8.15 4.69
CA LYS A 214 -3.44 8.48 3.47
C LYS A 214 -3.25 9.95 3.11
N ARG A 215 -3.59 10.85 4.04
CA ARG A 215 -3.59 12.30 3.80
C ARG A 215 -2.20 12.80 3.39
N LEU A 216 -1.15 12.42 4.12
CA LEU A 216 0.21 12.87 3.85
C LEU A 216 0.73 12.32 2.52
N THR A 217 0.49 11.04 2.24
CA THR A 217 0.93 10.39 0.99
C THR A 217 0.24 11.01 -0.20
N GLN A 218 -1.09 11.17 -0.16
CA GLN A 218 -1.87 11.80 -1.22
C GLN A 218 -1.37 13.22 -1.50
N ALA A 219 -1.21 14.05 -0.46
CA ALA A 219 -0.76 15.43 -0.61
C ALA A 219 0.62 15.53 -1.25
N GLN A 220 1.58 14.74 -0.75
CA GLN A 220 2.96 14.80 -1.21
C GLN A 220 3.13 14.18 -2.61
N ALA A 221 2.52 13.03 -2.89
CA ALA A 221 2.56 12.43 -4.23
C ALA A 221 1.94 13.36 -5.29
N THR A 222 0.82 14.02 -4.96
CA THR A 222 0.19 15.03 -5.83
C THR A 222 1.13 16.21 -6.08
N GLN A 223 1.81 16.71 -5.04
CA GLN A 223 2.76 17.81 -5.18
C GLN A 223 3.93 17.43 -6.09
N LEU A 224 4.52 16.25 -5.89
CA LEU A 224 5.62 15.74 -6.70
C LEU A 224 5.20 15.54 -8.16
N HIS A 225 4.01 14.99 -8.39
CA HIS A 225 3.45 14.83 -9.73
C HIS A 225 3.28 16.19 -10.42
N ARG A 226 2.64 17.16 -9.76
CA ARG A 226 2.46 18.53 -10.32
C ARG A 226 3.79 19.22 -10.62
N ARG A 227 4.82 18.99 -9.79
CA ARG A 227 6.18 19.49 -10.05
C ARG A 227 6.75 18.90 -11.34
N ASN A 228 6.59 17.60 -11.56
CA ASN A 228 7.06 16.91 -12.76
C ASN A 228 6.30 17.35 -14.03
N GLU A 229 4.98 17.52 -13.93
CA GLU A 229 4.14 18.07 -15.01
C GLU A 229 4.56 19.51 -15.37
N SER A 230 4.77 20.36 -14.37
CA SER A 230 5.23 21.75 -14.58
C SER A 230 6.60 21.80 -15.24
N ALA A 231 7.49 20.87 -14.89
CA ALA A 231 8.82 20.74 -15.49
C ALA A 231 8.79 20.02 -16.86
N LYS A 232 7.64 19.48 -17.28
CA LYS A 232 7.46 18.69 -18.53
C LYS A 232 8.51 17.59 -18.70
N ASN A 233 8.93 16.96 -17.61
CA ASN A 233 10.03 16.00 -17.63
C ASN A 233 9.56 14.54 -17.78
N GLY A 234 8.24 14.29 -17.75
CA GLY A 234 7.64 12.96 -17.89
C GLY A 234 8.06 11.96 -16.81
N LYS A 235 8.61 12.42 -15.68
CA LYS A 235 9.15 11.54 -14.64
C LYS A 235 8.03 10.97 -13.77
N LEU A 236 8.15 9.68 -13.50
CA LEU A 236 7.31 8.92 -12.59
C LEU A 236 7.56 9.32 -11.13
N VAL A 237 6.49 9.40 -10.34
CA VAL A 237 6.54 9.37 -8.88
C VAL A 237 6.17 7.97 -8.39
N VAL A 238 7.01 7.37 -7.55
CA VAL A 238 6.73 6.06 -6.95
C VAL A 238 6.36 6.25 -5.47
N THR A 239 5.30 5.60 -5.00
CA THR A 239 5.04 5.48 -3.55
C THR A 239 5.30 4.04 -3.10
N TYR A 240 5.73 3.84 -1.86
CA TYR A 240 5.97 2.51 -1.30
C TYR A 240 5.44 2.43 0.14
N GLY A 241 4.54 1.49 0.40
CA GLY A 241 3.86 1.34 1.69
C GLY A 241 3.02 0.08 1.82
N GLY A 242 2.14 0.04 2.82
CA GLY A 242 1.23 -1.09 3.03
C GLY A 242 0.15 -1.17 1.96
N ALA A 243 -0.14 -2.37 1.44
CA ALA A 243 -1.05 -2.62 0.32
C ALA A 243 -2.44 -1.96 0.46
N MET A 244 -2.97 -1.91 1.68
CA MET A 244 -4.28 -1.29 1.93
C MET A 244 -4.36 0.21 1.58
N HIS A 245 -3.22 0.91 1.55
CA HIS A 245 -3.18 2.34 1.30
C HIS A 245 -3.23 2.69 -0.19
N ASN A 246 -2.75 1.82 -1.07
CA ASN A 246 -2.66 2.09 -2.51
C ASN A 246 -3.83 1.56 -3.34
N ASP A 247 -4.79 0.84 -2.74
CA ASP A 247 -6.00 0.37 -3.42
C ASP A 247 -6.63 1.47 -4.29
N LEU A 248 -6.76 1.22 -5.58
CA LEU A 248 -7.44 2.04 -6.58
C LEU A 248 -8.96 1.89 -6.48
N ALA A 249 -9.42 0.70 -6.11
CA ALA A 249 -10.83 0.37 -5.90
C ALA A 249 -11.04 -0.19 -4.49
N PRO A 250 -10.80 0.61 -3.43
CA PRO A 250 -10.91 0.12 -2.06
C PRO A 250 -12.36 -0.20 -1.71
N SER A 251 -12.55 -1.19 -0.83
CA SER A 251 -13.86 -1.41 -0.21
C SER A 251 -14.31 -0.17 0.58
N ASP A 252 -15.61 -0.04 0.86
CA ASP A 252 -16.12 1.12 1.61
C ASP A 252 -15.49 1.28 3.00
N LYS A 253 -15.08 0.16 3.62
CA LYS A 253 -14.36 0.18 4.90
C LYS A 253 -12.93 0.70 4.80
N LEU A 254 -12.28 0.50 3.65
CA LEU A 254 -10.88 0.89 3.42
C LEU A 254 -10.74 2.25 2.74
N ARG A 255 -11.81 2.76 2.12
CA ARG A 255 -11.82 4.04 1.40
C ARG A 255 -11.28 5.23 2.21
N ALA A 256 -11.49 5.23 3.53
CA ALA A 256 -10.96 6.27 4.42
C ALA A 256 -9.43 6.24 4.59
N TYR A 257 -8.77 5.14 4.21
CA TYR A 257 -7.34 4.89 4.38
C TYR A 257 -6.60 4.71 3.05
N SER A 258 -7.30 4.47 1.95
CA SER A 258 -6.69 4.33 0.63
C SER A 258 -6.63 5.67 -0.11
N PHE A 259 -5.48 5.99 -0.71
CA PHE A 259 -5.26 7.22 -1.50
C PHE A 259 -5.38 6.99 -3.02
N GLY A 260 -5.55 5.74 -3.46
CA GLY A 260 -5.55 5.38 -4.87
C GLY A 260 -6.59 6.11 -5.73
N PRO A 261 -7.88 6.21 -5.31
CA PRO A 261 -8.89 6.92 -6.09
C PRO A 261 -8.51 8.38 -6.34
N GLU A 262 -8.09 9.11 -5.30
CA GLU A 262 -7.74 10.52 -5.42
C GLU A 262 -6.48 10.75 -6.26
N LEU A 263 -5.50 9.84 -6.21
CA LEU A 263 -4.31 9.93 -7.07
C LEU A 263 -4.59 9.53 -8.52
N SER A 264 -5.53 8.61 -8.76
CA SER A 264 -6.03 8.33 -10.10
C SER A 264 -6.68 9.56 -10.73
N ASP A 265 -7.55 10.24 -9.99
CA ASP A 265 -8.16 11.48 -10.45
C ASP A 265 -7.10 12.57 -10.72
N ALA A 266 -6.15 12.74 -9.79
CA ALA A 266 -5.09 13.74 -9.91
C ALA A 266 -4.15 13.50 -11.11
N THR A 267 -4.07 12.26 -11.61
CA THR A 267 -3.21 11.87 -12.75
C THR A 267 -4.01 11.62 -14.03
N SER A 268 -5.31 11.96 -14.05
CA SER A 268 -6.22 11.69 -15.19
C SER A 268 -6.19 10.21 -15.61
N GLY A 269 -6.23 9.31 -14.62
CA GLY A 269 -6.20 7.86 -14.82
C GLY A 269 -4.80 7.27 -15.04
N ARG A 270 -3.71 8.07 -14.95
CA ARG A 270 -2.32 7.57 -15.03
C ARG A 270 -1.75 7.12 -13.67
N TYR A 271 -2.60 6.67 -12.77
CA TYR A 271 -2.22 5.98 -11.56
C TYR A 271 -2.20 4.48 -11.81
N VAL A 272 -1.17 3.79 -11.30
CA VAL A 272 -1.08 2.33 -11.32
C VAL A 272 -0.84 1.85 -9.90
N GLU A 273 -1.63 0.86 -9.49
CA GLU A 273 -1.48 0.12 -8.25
C GLU A 273 -0.75 -1.19 -8.52
N LEU A 274 0.29 -1.48 -7.74
CA LEU A 274 0.98 -2.77 -7.76
C LEU A 274 1.23 -3.26 -6.34
N ASP A 275 0.54 -4.33 -5.95
CA ASP A 275 0.78 -5.02 -4.69
C ASP A 275 1.83 -6.11 -4.85
N LEU A 276 2.78 -6.15 -3.93
CA LEU A 276 3.88 -7.11 -3.88
C LEU A 276 3.63 -8.11 -2.75
N ILE A 277 3.43 -9.37 -3.12
CA ILE A 277 3.05 -10.42 -2.19
C ILE A 277 4.16 -11.47 -2.12
N VAL A 278 4.68 -11.70 -0.92
CA VAL A 278 5.53 -12.85 -0.60
C VAL A 278 4.61 -14.02 -0.27
N PRO A 279 4.59 -15.11 -1.06
CA PRO A 279 3.63 -16.21 -0.88
C PRO A 279 3.60 -16.80 0.53
N GLU A 280 4.74 -16.82 1.22
CA GLU A 280 4.90 -17.36 2.57
C GLU A 280 4.19 -16.51 3.64
N TYR A 281 3.83 -15.26 3.34
CA TYR A 281 3.11 -14.38 4.26
C TYR A 281 1.59 -14.56 4.16
N VAL A 282 1.12 -15.21 3.10
CA VAL A 282 -0.29 -15.41 2.83
C VAL A 282 -0.85 -16.48 3.77
N LYS A 283 -1.84 -16.09 4.59
CA LYS A 283 -2.46 -16.97 5.61
C LYS A 283 -3.87 -17.35 5.19
N LYS A 284 -4.33 -18.51 5.66
CA LYS A 284 -5.73 -18.92 5.49
C LYS A 284 -6.60 -18.24 6.55
N ASN A 285 -7.04 -17.01 6.26
CA ASN A 285 -7.94 -16.23 7.09
C ASN A 285 -8.76 -15.25 6.24
N GLU A 286 -9.79 -14.66 6.88
CA GLU A 286 -10.75 -13.78 6.21
C GLU A 286 -10.10 -12.57 5.50
N THR A 287 -8.97 -12.06 6.01
CA THR A 287 -8.25 -10.92 5.40
C THR A 287 -7.72 -11.28 4.02
N TRP A 288 -7.07 -12.43 3.88
CA TRP A 288 -6.50 -12.87 2.60
C TRP A 288 -7.55 -13.50 1.69
N GLU A 289 -8.46 -14.29 2.25
CA GLU A 289 -9.45 -15.06 1.47
C GLU A 289 -10.43 -14.18 0.70
N LYS A 290 -10.63 -12.93 1.14
CA LYS A 290 -11.48 -11.96 0.45
C LYS A 290 -10.80 -11.20 -0.68
N LEU A 291 -9.47 -11.32 -0.83
CA LEU A 291 -8.76 -10.59 -1.88
C LEU A 291 -9.09 -11.19 -3.26
N PRO A 292 -9.27 -10.35 -4.30
CA PRO A 292 -9.81 -10.78 -5.60
C PRO A 292 -8.92 -11.79 -6.33
N TRP A 293 -7.64 -11.88 -5.99
CA TRP A 293 -6.69 -12.83 -6.59
C TRP A 293 -6.53 -14.13 -5.80
N PHE A 294 -7.00 -14.19 -4.54
CA PHE A 294 -6.67 -15.30 -3.64
C PHE A 294 -7.24 -16.64 -4.11
N ALA A 295 -8.50 -16.66 -4.55
CA ALA A 295 -9.13 -17.87 -5.06
C ALA A 295 -8.42 -18.39 -6.33
N ALA A 296 -7.99 -17.49 -7.21
CA ALA A 296 -7.21 -17.85 -8.39
C ALA A 296 -5.85 -18.44 -8.01
N TRP A 297 -5.15 -17.84 -7.05
CA TRP A 297 -3.89 -18.35 -6.55
C TRP A 297 -4.00 -19.72 -5.86
N GLN A 298 -5.12 -19.99 -5.16
CA GLN A 298 -5.36 -21.31 -4.58
C GLN A 298 -5.68 -22.37 -5.62
N ALA A 299 -6.47 -22.02 -6.65
CA ALA A 299 -6.84 -22.93 -7.73
C ALA A 299 -5.64 -23.24 -8.65
N ASP A 300 -4.64 -22.37 -8.67
CA ASP A 300 -3.47 -22.51 -9.51
C ASP A 300 -2.54 -23.64 -9.04
N THR A 301 -2.51 -24.73 -9.82
CA THR A 301 -1.69 -25.92 -9.60
C THR A 301 -0.34 -25.88 -10.32
N GLY A 302 -0.07 -24.82 -11.09
CA GLY A 302 1.20 -24.71 -11.81
C GLY A 302 2.38 -24.35 -10.90
N PRO A 303 3.59 -24.23 -11.48
CA PRO A 303 4.82 -23.99 -10.72
C PRO A 303 4.75 -22.68 -9.92
N ARG A 304 5.22 -22.73 -8.67
CA ARG A 304 5.30 -21.59 -7.73
C ARG A 304 6.71 -20.97 -7.66
N ASP A 305 7.62 -21.43 -8.50
CA ASP A 305 9.00 -20.96 -8.64
C ASP A 305 9.14 -19.77 -9.59
N LYS A 306 8.02 -19.29 -10.14
CA LYS A 306 7.97 -18.13 -11.06
C LYS A 306 7.13 -16.99 -10.49
N PRO A 307 7.50 -15.73 -10.80
CA PRO A 307 6.69 -14.58 -10.46
C PRO A 307 5.37 -14.64 -11.22
N THR A 308 4.28 -14.43 -10.50
CA THR A 308 2.92 -14.54 -11.05
C THR A 308 2.19 -13.23 -10.80
N LEU A 309 1.77 -12.58 -11.87
CA LEU A 309 1.02 -11.33 -11.84
C LEU A 309 -0.47 -11.62 -12.07
N TYR A 310 -1.30 -11.08 -11.19
CA TYR A 310 -2.75 -11.05 -11.35
C TYR A 310 -3.18 -9.63 -11.72
N THR A 311 -4.02 -9.51 -12.73
CA THR A 311 -4.65 -8.25 -13.09
C THR A 311 -6.04 -8.20 -12.46
N VAL A 312 -6.19 -7.43 -11.38
CA VAL A 312 -7.42 -7.38 -10.57
C VAL A 312 -8.28 -6.14 -10.87
N GLY A 313 -7.72 -5.15 -11.56
CA GLY A 313 -8.42 -4.00 -12.14
C GLY A 313 -7.77 -3.55 -13.44
N GLU A 314 -8.26 -2.48 -14.08
CA GLU A 314 -7.66 -1.96 -15.33
C GLU A 314 -6.19 -1.59 -15.16
N ARG A 315 -5.86 -0.96 -14.02
CA ARG A 315 -4.53 -0.48 -13.64
C ARG A 315 -4.14 -0.90 -12.22
N SER A 316 -4.69 -2.02 -11.76
CA SER A 316 -4.42 -2.59 -10.45
C SER A 316 -3.96 -4.03 -10.61
N PHE A 317 -2.79 -4.30 -10.04
CA PHE A 317 -2.02 -5.52 -10.24
C PHE A 317 -1.54 -6.07 -8.91
N VAL A 318 -1.47 -7.40 -8.82
CA VAL A 318 -0.85 -8.08 -7.69
C VAL A 318 0.23 -9.01 -8.22
N LEU A 319 1.47 -8.79 -7.79
CA LEU A 319 2.62 -9.61 -8.13
C LEU A 319 2.99 -10.50 -6.95
N LEU A 320 2.74 -11.79 -7.11
CA LEU A 320 3.28 -12.80 -6.22
C LEU A 320 4.71 -13.13 -6.63
N PHE A 321 5.65 -12.99 -5.71
CA PHE A 321 7.03 -13.43 -5.91
C PHE A 321 7.11 -14.96 -6.06
N PRO A 322 8.19 -15.48 -6.67
CA PRO A 322 8.53 -16.89 -6.54
C PRO A 322 8.59 -17.32 -5.08
N ALA A 323 7.99 -18.47 -4.77
CA ALA A 323 8.16 -19.12 -3.48
C ALA A 323 9.64 -19.43 -3.26
N THR A 324 10.13 -19.21 -2.05
CA THR A 324 11.50 -19.53 -1.69
C THR A 324 11.72 -21.04 -1.81
N ALA A 325 12.77 -21.46 -2.50
CA ALA A 325 13.12 -22.87 -2.60
C ALA A 325 13.33 -23.43 -1.18
N MET A 326 12.54 -24.42 -0.79
CA MET A 326 12.78 -25.14 0.46
C MET A 326 14.14 -25.82 0.36
N THR A 327 15.12 -25.33 1.12
CA THR A 327 16.34 -26.09 1.34
C THR A 327 15.98 -27.22 2.32
N PRO A 328 16.16 -28.51 1.97
CA PRO A 328 15.91 -29.59 2.93
C PRO A 328 16.75 -29.34 4.19
N PRO A 329 16.22 -29.63 5.40
CA PRO A 329 17.05 -29.59 6.60
C PRO A 329 18.26 -30.50 6.42
N LYS A 330 19.45 -29.98 6.77
CA LYS A 330 20.68 -30.76 6.83
C LYS A 330 20.61 -31.83 7.92
#